data_AF-A0A7R8ZVW4-F1
#
_entry.id   AF-A0A7R8ZVW4-F1
#
_cell.length_a   1.000
_cell.length_b   1.000
_cell.length_c   1.000
_cell.angle_alpha   90.00
_cell.angle_beta   90.00
_cell.angle_gamma   90.00
#
_symmetry.space_group_name_H-M   'P 1'
#
loop_
_entity.id
_entity.type
_entity.pdbx_description
1 polymer ?
#
loop_
_entity_poly.entity_id
_entity_poly.type
_entity_poly.pdbx_seq_one_letter_code
_entity_poly.pdbx_strand_id
1 'polypeptide(L)'
;MQLKGSGRTPFSRGGDGKAALGPVLREYLMGEAMHALGVPTTRALAAVTTGDKVRREVALPGAILTRIAQSHIRVGTFQFFAAQKGTNSLKQLADYTIKRHYPDALNRDNPYLSLVEQVRDRQARLIARWMQLGFIHGVMNTDNMTLSGETIDYGPCAFMEQYDPDTVFSSIDRQGRYAYGNQPMMAQWNLARLAETLLPLISDNEDKAIERATECIVGFDAVYEQYWSQGMLTKLGLERDCNQPTLVDDWLNLLQKNGADFTLGFRALSSALKGD
;
A
#
# COMPACT_ATOMS: atom_id res chain seq x y z
N MET A 1 -16.42 9.17 0.56
CA MET A 1 -15.99 10.07 1.65
C MET A 1 -16.04 9.31 2.96
N GLN A 2 -15.02 9.43 3.82
CA GLN A 2 -14.96 8.85 5.16
C GLN A 2 -14.54 9.92 6.16
N LEU A 3 -15.23 10.01 7.31
CA LEU A 3 -14.88 10.93 8.39
C LEU A 3 -14.14 10.17 9.50
N LYS A 4 -12.81 10.18 9.45
CA LYS A 4 -11.97 9.52 10.46
C LYS A 4 -11.91 10.37 11.72
N GLY A 5 -12.22 9.76 12.86
CA GLY A 5 -12.31 10.45 14.16
C GLY A 5 -13.70 10.99 14.49
N SER A 6 -14.73 10.64 13.73
CA SER A 6 -16.12 11.13 13.89
C SER A 6 -16.87 10.56 15.10
N GLY A 7 -16.27 9.62 15.85
CA GLY A 7 -16.84 9.06 17.07
C GLY A 7 -17.01 7.54 17.03
N ARG A 8 -17.72 7.02 18.03
CA ARG A 8 -17.88 5.58 18.24
C ARG A 8 -18.81 4.96 17.20
N THR A 9 -18.48 3.73 16.84
CA THR A 9 -19.32 2.85 16.02
C THR A 9 -19.41 1.47 16.70
N PRO A 10 -20.27 0.56 16.23
CA PRO A 10 -20.27 -0.83 16.70
C PRO A 10 -18.90 -1.53 16.56
N PHE A 11 -18.01 -1.02 15.69
CA PHE A 11 -16.69 -1.57 15.42
C PHE A 11 -15.57 -0.97 16.28
N SER A 12 -15.87 -0.04 17.20
CA SER A 12 -14.84 0.66 17.99
C SER A 12 -14.11 -0.21 19.02
N ARG A 13 -14.56 -1.45 19.31
CA ARG A 13 -13.89 -2.44 20.18
C ARG A 13 -13.36 -1.84 21.52
N GLY A 14 -14.14 -0.97 22.14
CA GLY A 14 -13.79 -0.28 23.40
C GLY A 14 -13.05 1.05 23.26
N GLY A 15 -12.58 1.41 22.05
CA GLY A 15 -12.02 2.72 21.76
C GLY A 15 -13.06 3.84 21.70
N ASP A 16 -12.59 5.08 21.86
CA ASP A 16 -13.42 6.29 21.84
C ASP A 16 -13.88 6.70 20.43
N GLY A 17 -13.29 6.12 19.38
CA GLY A 17 -13.60 6.46 17.98
C GLY A 17 -13.19 7.88 17.58
N LYS A 18 -12.46 8.60 18.44
CA LYS A 18 -11.97 9.96 18.19
C LYS A 18 -10.51 9.91 17.73
N ALA A 19 -10.11 10.90 16.94
CA ALA A 19 -8.71 11.06 16.52
C ALA A 19 -8.09 12.31 17.17
N ALA A 20 -6.82 12.22 17.55
CA ALA A 20 -6.05 13.37 17.99
C ALA A 20 -5.57 14.18 16.78
N LEU A 21 -5.34 15.48 16.96
CA LEU A 21 -4.93 16.41 15.90
C LEU A 21 -3.64 15.99 15.19
N GLY A 22 -2.62 15.55 15.94
CA GLY A 22 -1.33 15.13 15.36
C GLY A 22 -1.46 14.04 14.30
N PRO A 23 -2.08 12.88 14.60
CA PRO A 23 -2.35 11.84 13.60
C PRO A 23 -3.20 12.31 12.41
N VAL A 24 -4.18 13.19 12.62
CA VAL A 24 -4.99 13.76 11.53
C VAL A 24 -4.13 14.62 10.59
N LEU A 25 -3.28 15.49 11.14
CA LEU A 25 -2.37 16.32 10.36
C LEU A 25 -1.31 15.50 9.63
N ARG A 26 -0.75 14.47 10.29
CA ARG A 26 0.19 13.55 9.64
C ARG A 26 -0.45 12.89 8.43
N GLU A 27 -1.65 12.34 8.60
CA GLU A 27 -2.35 11.69 7.51
C GLU A 27 -2.70 12.65 6.38
N TYR A 28 -3.10 13.87 6.70
CA TYR A 28 -3.31 14.93 5.72
C TYR A 28 -2.05 15.20 4.90
N LEU A 29 -0.92 15.49 5.58
CA LEU A 29 0.34 15.84 4.93
C LEU A 29 0.88 14.68 4.09
N MET A 30 0.87 13.46 4.62
CA MET A 30 1.39 12.29 3.93
C MET A 30 0.53 11.92 2.71
N GLY A 31 -0.80 11.95 2.83
CA GLY A 31 -1.70 11.69 1.72
C GLY A 31 -1.52 12.69 0.57
N GLU A 32 -1.46 13.98 0.88
CA GLU A 32 -1.29 15.00 -0.15
C GLU A 32 0.13 15.04 -0.74
N ALA A 33 1.16 14.77 0.06
CA ALA A 33 2.54 14.62 -0.43
C ALA A 33 2.67 13.42 -1.39
N MET A 34 2.12 12.26 -1.02
CA MET A 34 2.12 11.07 -1.88
C MET A 34 1.38 11.33 -3.19
N HIS A 35 0.26 12.05 -3.15
CA HIS A 35 -0.45 12.47 -4.36
C HIS A 35 0.41 13.40 -5.24
N ALA A 36 1.07 14.40 -4.66
CA ALA A 36 1.95 15.33 -5.38
C ALA A 36 3.17 14.61 -6.01
N LEU A 37 3.66 13.54 -5.38
CA LEU A 37 4.70 12.64 -5.89
C LEU A 37 4.19 11.64 -6.94
N GLY A 38 2.91 11.74 -7.33
CA GLY A 38 2.28 10.86 -8.32
C GLY A 38 2.07 9.43 -7.83
N VAL A 39 2.02 9.20 -6.51
CA VAL A 39 1.69 7.90 -5.93
C VAL A 39 0.18 7.80 -5.70
N PRO A 40 -0.50 6.73 -6.16
CA PRO A 40 -1.90 6.50 -5.85
C PRO A 40 -2.14 6.46 -4.34
N THR A 41 -3.08 7.28 -3.86
CA THR A 41 -3.37 7.41 -2.43
C THR A 41 -4.75 8.01 -2.17
N THR A 42 -5.32 7.69 -1.01
CA THR A 42 -6.44 8.43 -0.45
C THR A 42 -6.08 9.89 -0.21
N ARG A 43 -7.00 10.77 -0.56
CA ARG A 43 -6.88 12.22 -0.48
C ARG A 43 -7.47 12.76 0.80
N ALA A 44 -6.94 13.88 1.27
CA ALA A 44 -7.45 14.60 2.41
C ALA A 44 -8.18 15.87 1.94
N LEU A 45 -9.51 15.89 2.10
CA LEU A 45 -10.31 17.06 1.73
C LEU A 45 -10.25 18.15 2.79
N ALA A 46 -10.25 17.76 4.07
CA ALA A 46 -10.22 18.69 5.19
C ALA A 46 -9.71 18.01 6.47
N ALA A 47 -9.04 18.80 7.31
CA ALA A 47 -8.73 18.48 8.70
C ALA A 47 -9.37 19.55 9.59
N VAL A 48 -10.25 19.13 10.51
CA VAL A 48 -11.04 20.06 11.34
C VAL A 48 -10.87 19.70 12.81
N THR A 49 -10.57 20.69 13.65
CA THR A 49 -10.53 20.52 15.12
C THR A 49 -11.93 20.38 15.68
N THR A 50 -12.13 19.47 16.64
CA THR A 50 -13.45 19.23 17.24
C THR A 50 -13.79 20.16 18.40
N GLY A 51 -12.83 20.94 18.90
CA GLY A 51 -12.94 21.68 20.18
C GLY A 51 -12.77 20.79 21.42
N ASP A 52 -13.17 19.52 21.35
CA ASP A 52 -12.95 18.53 22.39
C ASP A 52 -11.47 18.12 22.56
N LYS A 53 -11.13 17.63 23.76
CA LYS A 53 -9.90 16.87 24.02
C LYS A 53 -10.13 15.36 23.88
N VAL A 54 -9.11 14.67 23.37
CA VAL A 54 -9.05 13.20 23.23
C VAL A 54 -8.01 12.66 24.20
N ARG A 55 -8.39 11.67 25.00
CA ARG A 55 -7.50 11.08 26.01
C ARG A 55 -6.60 10.01 25.37
N ARG A 56 -5.30 10.23 25.42
CA ARG A 56 -4.26 9.21 25.20
C ARG A 56 -3.44 9.12 26.49
N GLU A 57 -2.13 8.93 26.39
CA GLU A 57 -1.22 9.11 27.54
C GLU A 57 -1.43 10.49 28.19
N VAL A 58 -1.58 11.51 27.34
CA VAL A 58 -1.98 12.88 27.72
C VAL A 58 -3.27 13.30 27.01
N ALA A 59 -3.89 14.38 27.50
CA ALA A 59 -5.05 14.97 26.83
C ALA A 59 -4.61 15.81 25.62
N LEU A 60 -4.99 15.38 24.42
CA LEU A 60 -4.62 16.02 23.15
C LEU A 60 -5.82 16.69 22.48
N PRO A 61 -5.64 17.76 21.68
CA PRO A 61 -6.73 18.30 20.87
C PRO A 61 -7.32 17.25 19.93
N GLY A 62 -8.65 17.14 19.88
CA GLY A 62 -9.36 16.27 18.95
C GLY A 62 -9.50 16.87 17.55
N ALA A 63 -9.52 16.02 16.54
CA ALA A 63 -9.74 16.42 15.16
C ALA A 63 -10.44 15.33 14.35
N ILE A 64 -11.03 15.75 13.23
CA ILE A 64 -11.65 14.88 12.22
C ILE A 64 -10.92 15.09 10.89
N LEU A 65 -10.59 13.98 10.24
CA LEU A 65 -10.11 13.97 8.86
C LEU A 65 -11.25 13.60 7.91
N THR A 66 -11.47 14.43 6.89
CA THR A 66 -12.36 14.11 5.76
C THR A 66 -11.54 13.45 4.66
N ARG A 67 -11.56 12.12 4.62
CA ARG A 67 -10.82 11.29 3.66
C ARG A 67 -11.67 11.02 2.42
N ILE A 68 -11.06 11.18 1.24
CA ILE A 68 -11.63 10.86 -0.06
C ILE A 68 -10.79 9.74 -0.69
N ALA A 69 -11.45 8.71 -1.21
CA ALA A 69 -10.80 7.58 -1.85
C ALA A 69 -11.71 7.03 -2.95
N GLN A 70 -11.14 6.41 -3.96
CA GLN A 70 -11.92 5.68 -4.96
C GLN A 70 -12.71 4.52 -4.33
N SER A 71 -12.12 3.90 -3.32
CA SER A 71 -12.68 2.77 -2.57
C SER A 71 -12.20 2.74 -1.13
N HIS A 72 -12.99 2.11 -0.26
CA HIS A 72 -12.53 1.69 1.07
C HIS A 72 -12.57 0.15 1.22
N ILE A 73 -12.77 -0.58 0.12
CA ILE A 73 -12.69 -2.04 0.09
C ILE A 73 -11.23 -2.46 0.25
N ARG A 74 -10.98 -3.39 1.15
CA ARG A 74 -9.64 -3.84 1.54
C ARG A 74 -9.55 -5.36 1.46
N VAL A 75 -8.34 -5.92 1.50
CA VAL A 75 -8.17 -7.39 1.59
C VAL A 75 -8.90 -7.91 2.84
N GLY A 76 -8.79 -7.22 3.97
CA GLY A 76 -9.54 -7.55 5.19
C GLY A 76 -11.07 -7.55 5.03
N THR A 77 -11.62 -6.78 4.07
CA THR A 77 -13.06 -6.83 3.75
C THR A 77 -13.43 -8.19 3.14
N PHE A 78 -12.62 -8.70 2.22
CA PHE A 78 -12.84 -10.02 1.62
C PHE A 78 -12.67 -11.13 2.65
N GLN A 79 -11.64 -11.05 3.50
CA GLN A 79 -11.45 -12.01 4.60
C GLN A 79 -12.66 -12.07 5.53
N PHE A 80 -13.23 -10.90 5.88
CA PHE A 80 -14.43 -10.85 6.70
C PHE A 80 -15.63 -11.51 6.02
N PHE A 81 -15.85 -11.26 4.71
CA PHE A 81 -16.97 -11.85 3.98
C PHE A 81 -16.82 -13.37 3.82
N ALA A 82 -15.64 -13.85 3.46
CA ALA A 82 -15.35 -15.27 3.36
C ALA A 82 -15.56 -15.99 4.70
N ALA A 83 -15.09 -15.41 5.81
CA ALA A 83 -15.18 -16.03 7.12
C ALA A 83 -16.58 -15.96 7.77
N GLN A 84 -17.37 -14.91 7.49
CA GLN A 84 -18.56 -14.59 8.30
C GLN A 84 -19.87 -14.44 7.50
N LYS A 85 -19.81 -14.32 6.17
CA LYS A 85 -20.99 -13.97 5.34
C LYS A 85 -21.31 -15.01 4.26
N GLY A 86 -20.45 -16.01 4.06
CA GLY A 86 -20.62 -17.10 3.11
C GLY A 86 -20.41 -16.71 1.65
N THR A 87 -20.35 -17.72 0.78
CA THR A 87 -19.95 -17.60 -0.63
C THR A 87 -20.84 -16.66 -1.45
N ASN A 88 -22.16 -16.63 -1.20
CA ASN A 88 -23.08 -15.73 -1.91
C ASN A 88 -22.76 -14.25 -1.66
N SER A 89 -22.54 -13.87 -0.39
CA SER A 89 -22.19 -12.49 -0.03
C SER A 89 -20.81 -12.12 -0.55
N LEU A 90 -19.86 -13.05 -0.49
CA LEU A 90 -18.53 -12.89 -1.06
C LEU A 90 -18.60 -12.63 -2.58
N LYS A 91 -19.41 -13.41 -3.30
CA LYS A 91 -19.63 -13.23 -4.73
C LYS A 91 -20.21 -11.84 -5.03
N GLN A 92 -21.20 -11.39 -4.25
CA GLN A 92 -21.75 -10.04 -4.40
C GLN A 92 -20.69 -8.95 -4.20
N LEU A 93 -19.82 -9.10 -3.20
CA LEU A 93 -18.70 -8.18 -2.97
C LEU A 93 -17.69 -8.20 -4.13
N ALA A 94 -17.35 -9.39 -4.65
CA ALA A 94 -16.45 -9.55 -5.77
C ALA A 94 -17.04 -8.93 -7.06
N ASP A 95 -18.31 -9.24 -7.38
CA ASP A 95 -19.03 -8.67 -8.52
C ASP A 95 -19.09 -7.13 -8.45
N TYR A 96 -19.38 -6.58 -7.27
CA TYR A 96 -19.37 -5.13 -7.05
C TYR A 96 -17.98 -4.52 -7.25
N THR A 97 -16.95 -5.17 -6.72
CA THR A 97 -15.56 -4.72 -6.84
C THR A 97 -15.10 -4.73 -8.29
N ILE A 98 -15.41 -5.80 -9.03
CA ILE A 98 -15.11 -5.93 -10.47
C ILE A 98 -15.79 -4.82 -11.25
N LYS A 99 -17.11 -4.68 -11.13
CA LYS A 99 -17.87 -3.66 -11.87
C LYS A 99 -17.37 -2.23 -11.61
N ARG A 100 -16.94 -1.95 -10.37
CA ARG A 100 -16.51 -0.61 -9.96
C ARG A 100 -15.06 -0.29 -10.35
N HIS A 101 -14.15 -1.24 -10.17
CA HIS A 101 -12.71 -0.97 -10.21
C HIS A 101 -11.97 -1.72 -11.32
N TYR A 102 -12.50 -2.84 -11.79
CA TYR A 102 -11.84 -3.77 -12.71
C TYR A 102 -12.81 -4.30 -13.78
N PRO A 103 -13.52 -3.41 -14.52
CA PRO A 103 -14.56 -3.84 -15.45
C PRO A 103 -14.02 -4.77 -16.54
N ASP A 104 -12.75 -4.65 -16.92
CA ASP A 104 -12.09 -5.52 -17.90
C ASP A 104 -12.03 -6.99 -17.47
N ALA A 105 -12.12 -7.28 -16.16
CA ALA A 105 -12.21 -8.65 -15.66
C ALA A 105 -13.47 -9.39 -16.15
N LEU A 106 -14.54 -8.66 -16.47
CA LEU A 106 -15.79 -9.25 -16.96
C LEU A 106 -15.66 -9.88 -18.36
N ASN A 107 -14.63 -9.49 -19.12
CA ASN A 107 -14.37 -9.98 -20.47
C ASN A 107 -13.43 -11.19 -20.48
N ARG A 108 -13.11 -11.76 -19.31
CA ARG A 108 -12.17 -12.87 -19.14
C ARG A 108 -12.94 -14.13 -18.79
N ASP A 109 -12.42 -15.28 -19.20
CA ASP A 109 -13.03 -16.60 -18.92
C ASP A 109 -13.26 -16.83 -17.41
N ASN A 110 -12.38 -16.28 -16.57
CA ASN A 110 -12.51 -16.30 -15.13
C ASN A 110 -12.40 -14.88 -14.54
N PRO A 111 -13.55 -14.20 -14.32
CA PRO A 111 -13.55 -12.83 -13.80
C PRO A 111 -12.96 -12.69 -12.40
N TYR A 112 -13.07 -13.71 -11.55
CA TYR A 112 -12.55 -13.64 -10.17
C TYR A 112 -11.05 -13.88 -10.10
N LEU A 113 -10.52 -14.79 -10.91
CA LEU A 113 -9.07 -14.91 -11.06
C LEU A 113 -8.50 -13.62 -11.68
N SER A 114 -9.16 -13.07 -12.70
CA SER A 114 -8.74 -11.79 -13.29
C SER A 114 -8.82 -10.61 -12.32
N LEU A 115 -9.77 -10.62 -11.37
CA LEU A 115 -9.77 -9.65 -10.27
C LEU A 115 -8.48 -9.74 -9.45
N VAL A 116 -8.03 -10.96 -9.10
CA VAL A 116 -6.78 -11.16 -8.34
C VAL A 116 -5.58 -10.68 -9.15
N GLU A 117 -5.50 -11.04 -10.44
CA GLU A 117 -4.42 -10.60 -11.35
C GLU A 117 -4.32 -9.08 -11.42
N GLN A 118 -5.45 -8.39 -11.62
CA GLN A 118 -5.47 -6.94 -11.78
C GLN A 118 -5.18 -6.22 -10.44
N VAL A 119 -5.65 -6.75 -9.31
CA VAL A 119 -5.30 -6.22 -7.98
C VAL A 119 -3.81 -6.41 -7.71
N ARG A 120 -3.25 -7.58 -8.03
CA ARG A 120 -1.81 -7.87 -7.94
C ARG A 120 -1.00 -6.85 -8.73
N ASP A 121 -1.35 -6.60 -9.99
CA ASP A 121 -0.59 -5.70 -10.85
C ASP A 121 -0.64 -4.24 -10.34
N ARG A 122 -1.81 -3.79 -9.87
CA ARG A 122 -1.94 -2.45 -9.26
C ARG A 122 -1.11 -2.33 -7.99
N GLN A 123 -1.09 -3.37 -7.17
CA GLN A 123 -0.35 -3.39 -5.91
C GLN A 123 1.16 -3.48 -6.16
N ALA A 124 1.61 -4.31 -7.09
CA ALA A 124 3.00 -4.35 -7.54
C ALA A 124 3.50 -2.98 -7.98
N ARG A 125 2.72 -2.28 -8.82
CA ARG A 125 3.03 -0.90 -9.21
C ARG A 125 3.04 0.07 -8.04
N LEU A 126 2.09 -0.02 -7.10
CA LEU A 126 2.03 0.86 -5.93
C LEU A 126 3.26 0.67 -5.04
N ILE A 127 3.59 -0.57 -4.70
CA ILE A 127 4.73 -0.88 -3.82
C ILE A 127 6.04 -0.48 -4.50
N ALA A 128 6.20 -0.73 -5.80
CA ALA A 128 7.37 -0.24 -6.54
C ALA A 128 7.55 1.29 -6.39
N ARG A 129 6.47 2.08 -6.43
CA ARG A 129 6.53 3.53 -6.20
C ARG A 129 6.93 3.87 -4.76
N TRP A 130 6.46 3.13 -3.76
CA TRP A 130 6.89 3.33 -2.37
C TRP A 130 8.39 3.11 -2.22
N MET A 131 8.89 2.01 -2.78
CA MET A 131 10.29 1.64 -2.74
C MET A 131 11.16 2.70 -3.45
N GLN A 132 10.77 3.15 -4.65
CA GLN A 132 11.47 4.22 -5.38
C GLN A 132 11.58 5.56 -4.64
N LEU A 133 10.71 5.79 -3.67
CA LEU A 133 10.66 7.02 -2.86
C LEU A 133 11.26 6.84 -1.46
N GLY A 134 11.69 5.64 -1.08
CA GLY A 134 12.15 5.39 0.29
C GLY A 134 11.00 5.46 1.29
N PHE A 135 9.75 5.24 0.87
CA PHE A 135 8.57 5.29 1.74
C PHE A 135 8.37 3.97 2.47
N ILE A 136 8.21 4.04 3.79
CA ILE A 136 7.86 2.91 4.66
C ILE A 136 6.47 3.16 5.23
N HIS A 137 5.53 2.25 4.95
CA HIS A 137 4.17 2.31 5.48
C HIS A 137 4.09 1.94 6.97
N GLY A 138 4.90 0.98 7.40
CA GLY A 138 5.05 0.56 8.80
C GLY A 138 3.92 -0.33 9.37
N VAL A 139 2.77 -0.48 8.69
CA VAL A 139 1.68 -1.38 9.12
C VAL A 139 0.93 -1.93 7.91
N MET A 140 1.51 -2.90 7.21
CA MET A 140 0.91 -3.52 6.02
C MET A 140 0.03 -4.74 6.38
N ASN A 141 -0.87 -4.58 7.34
CA ASN A 141 -1.90 -5.60 7.60
C ASN A 141 -2.86 -5.70 6.40
N THR A 142 -3.56 -6.82 6.25
CA THR A 142 -4.54 -7.03 5.16
C THR A 142 -5.68 -6.00 5.17
N ASP A 143 -6.05 -5.50 6.34
CA ASP A 143 -7.02 -4.43 6.50
C ASP A 143 -6.44 -3.05 6.17
N ASN A 144 -5.17 -2.89 5.78
CA ASN A 144 -4.61 -1.65 5.23
C ASN A 144 -4.28 -1.73 3.74
N MET A 145 -4.57 -2.86 3.08
CA MET A 145 -4.34 -3.03 1.65
C MET A 145 -5.65 -2.83 0.87
N THR A 146 -5.77 -1.70 0.17
CA THR A 146 -6.97 -1.36 -0.62
C THR A 146 -7.04 -2.15 -1.91
N LEU A 147 -8.24 -2.51 -2.34
CA LEU A 147 -8.41 -3.08 -3.67
C LEU A 147 -8.43 -2.02 -4.77
N SER A 148 -8.47 -0.72 -4.47
CA SER A 148 -8.29 0.32 -5.49
C SER A 148 -6.83 0.47 -5.94
N GLY A 149 -5.87 0.02 -5.12
CA GLY A 149 -4.45 0.28 -5.34
C GLY A 149 -4.02 1.66 -4.82
N GLU A 150 -4.74 2.21 -3.83
CA GLU A 150 -4.42 3.47 -3.16
C GLU A 150 -3.71 3.22 -1.82
N THR A 151 -2.64 3.97 -1.55
CA THR A 151 -2.05 4.09 -0.19
C THR A 151 -3.08 4.67 0.77
N ILE A 152 -3.26 4.04 1.93
CA ILE A 152 -4.27 4.41 2.94
C ILE A 152 -3.72 4.24 4.35
N ASP A 153 -4.32 4.92 5.33
CA ASP A 153 -4.04 4.71 6.78
C ASP A 153 -2.58 4.99 7.19
N TYR A 154 -2.20 6.26 7.01
CA TYR A 154 -0.92 6.86 7.38
C TYR A 154 -0.71 6.97 8.92
N GLY A 155 -0.42 5.84 9.56
CA GLY A 155 -0.12 5.75 10.99
C GLY A 155 1.35 6.05 11.32
N PRO A 156 2.19 5.01 11.49
CA PRO A 156 3.64 5.15 11.71
C PRO A 156 4.43 5.05 10.40
N CYS A 157 3.96 5.71 9.35
CA CYS A 157 4.63 5.77 8.07
C CYS A 157 5.63 6.94 8.02
N ALA A 158 6.69 6.79 7.24
CA ALA A 158 7.66 7.86 6.98
C ALA A 158 8.47 7.56 5.72
N PHE A 159 9.12 8.60 5.19
CA PHE A 159 10.19 8.45 4.21
C PHE A 159 11.51 8.26 4.96
N MET A 160 12.37 7.35 4.51
CA MET A 160 13.71 7.21 5.06
C MET A 160 14.55 8.46 4.74
N GLU A 161 15.42 8.80 5.69
CA GLU A 161 16.50 9.76 5.46
C GLU A 161 17.69 8.99 4.91
N GLN A 162 18.47 8.33 5.76
CA GLN A 162 19.57 7.46 5.33
C GLN A 162 19.04 6.20 4.65
N TYR A 163 19.67 5.79 3.55
CA TYR A 163 19.31 4.53 2.89
C TYR A 163 19.77 3.34 3.73
N ASP A 164 18.80 2.62 4.29
CA ASP A 164 18.99 1.35 4.97
C ASP A 164 17.78 0.44 4.70
N PRO A 165 17.97 -0.72 4.05
CA PRO A 165 16.88 -1.65 3.75
C PRO A 165 16.17 -2.18 4.99
N ASP A 166 16.81 -2.16 6.16
CA ASP A 166 16.24 -2.65 7.42
C ASP A 166 15.47 -1.56 8.20
N THR A 167 15.32 -0.36 7.63
CA THR A 167 14.62 0.77 8.26
C THR A 167 13.18 0.41 8.65
N VAL A 168 12.83 0.66 9.91
CA VAL A 168 11.48 0.50 10.51
C VAL A 168 11.05 1.77 11.25
N PHE A 169 9.76 2.11 11.17
CA PHE A 169 9.19 3.27 11.90
C PHE A 169 8.06 2.92 12.85
N SER A 170 7.52 1.71 12.75
CA SER A 170 6.40 1.28 13.57
C SER A 170 6.89 0.76 14.92
N SER A 171 6.43 1.38 16.01
CA SER A 171 6.80 0.97 17.37
C SER A 171 6.35 -0.45 17.75
N ILE A 172 5.38 -0.99 17.00
CA ILE A 172 4.90 -2.37 17.17
C ILE A 172 5.67 -3.37 16.30
N ASP A 173 6.48 -2.89 15.34
CA ASP A 173 7.22 -3.74 14.41
C ASP A 173 8.63 -4.07 14.92
N ARG A 174 8.69 -4.81 16.04
CA ARG A 174 9.97 -5.17 16.69
C ARG A 174 10.81 -6.18 15.90
N GLN A 175 10.21 -6.87 14.94
CA GLN A 175 10.85 -7.93 14.15
C GLN A 175 11.15 -7.49 12.72
N GLY A 176 10.90 -6.23 12.37
CA GLY A 176 11.12 -5.71 11.02
C GLY A 176 10.21 -6.34 9.97
N ARG A 177 9.03 -6.82 10.35
CA ARG A 177 8.04 -7.40 9.43
C ARG A 177 7.65 -6.40 8.33
N TYR A 178 7.58 -5.12 8.67
CA TYR A 178 7.23 -4.01 7.78
C TYR A 178 8.42 -3.08 7.51
N ALA A 179 9.65 -3.57 7.67
CA ALA A 179 10.85 -2.88 7.24
C ALA A 179 10.78 -2.54 5.75
N TYR A 180 11.51 -1.49 5.33
CA TYR A 180 11.52 -1.04 3.95
C TYR A 180 11.71 -2.19 2.95
N GLY A 181 12.76 -3.00 3.11
CA GLY A 181 13.08 -4.13 2.22
C GLY A 181 12.02 -5.22 2.20
N ASN A 182 11.20 -5.34 3.25
CA ASN A 182 10.19 -6.38 3.39
C ASN A 182 8.81 -6.00 2.80
N GLN A 183 8.60 -4.74 2.40
CA GLN A 183 7.29 -4.30 1.89
C GLN A 183 6.81 -5.07 0.63
N PRO A 184 7.66 -5.41 -0.37
CA PRO A 184 7.24 -6.21 -1.52
C PRO A 184 6.74 -7.60 -1.12
N MET A 185 7.51 -8.30 -0.28
CA MET A 185 7.13 -9.61 0.27
C MET A 185 5.81 -9.52 1.05
N MET A 186 5.64 -8.48 1.86
CA MET A 186 4.41 -8.29 2.63
C MET A 186 3.18 -8.02 1.75
N ALA A 187 3.35 -7.32 0.62
CA ALA A 187 2.28 -7.14 -0.35
C ALA A 187 1.91 -8.46 -1.05
N GLN A 188 2.89 -9.25 -1.48
CA GLN A 188 2.64 -10.58 -2.05
C GLN A 188 1.89 -11.48 -1.06
N TRP A 189 2.29 -11.47 0.22
CA TRP A 189 1.61 -12.23 1.27
C TRP A 189 0.14 -11.79 1.45
N ASN A 190 -0.13 -10.48 1.46
CA ASN A 190 -1.49 -9.98 1.54
C ASN A 190 -2.32 -10.33 0.30
N LEU A 191 -1.72 -10.36 -0.90
CA LEU A 191 -2.38 -10.81 -2.12
C LEU A 191 -2.73 -12.30 -2.06
N ALA A 192 -1.86 -13.14 -1.48
CA ALA A 192 -2.19 -14.55 -1.22
C ALA A 192 -3.41 -14.67 -0.30
N ARG A 193 -3.46 -13.87 0.77
CA ARG A 193 -4.63 -13.80 1.66
C ARG A 193 -5.91 -13.33 0.95
N LEU A 194 -5.81 -12.46 -0.06
CA LEU A 194 -6.96 -12.11 -0.91
C LEU A 194 -7.38 -13.30 -1.78
N ALA A 195 -6.43 -13.94 -2.47
CA ALA A 195 -6.70 -15.04 -3.39
C ALA A 195 -7.37 -16.23 -2.67
N GLU A 196 -6.94 -16.56 -1.46
CA GLU A 196 -7.56 -17.57 -0.60
C GLU A 196 -9.05 -17.34 -0.39
N THR A 197 -9.46 -16.09 -0.20
CA THR A 197 -10.88 -15.77 0.00
C THR A 197 -11.71 -16.06 -1.25
N LEU A 198 -11.10 -16.03 -2.43
CA LEU A 198 -11.76 -16.13 -3.73
C LEU A 198 -11.71 -17.53 -4.33
N LEU A 199 -11.01 -18.50 -3.72
CA LEU A 199 -10.90 -19.87 -4.22
C LEU A 199 -12.27 -20.49 -4.59
N PRO A 200 -13.33 -20.37 -3.75
CA PRO A 200 -14.63 -20.95 -4.09
C PRO A 200 -15.33 -20.29 -5.29
N LEU A 201 -14.86 -19.12 -5.73
CA LEU A 201 -15.37 -18.41 -6.92
C LEU A 201 -14.49 -18.66 -8.15
N ILE A 202 -13.23 -19.04 -7.97
CA ILE A 202 -12.27 -19.28 -9.05
C ILE A 202 -12.57 -20.62 -9.74
N SER A 203 -12.91 -21.67 -9.00
CA SER A 203 -13.18 -22.99 -9.55
C SER A 203 -13.96 -23.85 -8.55
N ASP A 204 -14.87 -24.69 -9.05
CA ASP A 204 -15.57 -25.69 -8.23
C ASP A 204 -14.64 -26.82 -7.77
N ASN A 205 -13.50 -27.01 -8.46
CA ASN A 205 -12.42 -27.88 -8.03
C ASN A 205 -11.39 -27.05 -7.24
N GLU A 206 -11.21 -27.38 -5.96
CA GLU A 206 -10.34 -26.66 -5.02
C GLU A 206 -8.87 -26.70 -5.42
N ASP A 207 -8.33 -27.87 -5.80
CA ASP A 207 -6.93 -28.00 -6.21
C ASP A 207 -6.62 -27.11 -7.41
N LYS A 208 -7.51 -27.07 -8.41
CA LYS A 208 -7.37 -26.17 -9.58
C LYS A 208 -7.48 -24.69 -9.19
N ALA A 209 -8.32 -24.35 -8.21
CA ALA A 209 -8.42 -22.99 -7.72
C ALA A 209 -7.10 -22.55 -7.05
N ILE A 210 -6.54 -23.42 -6.21
CA ILE A 210 -5.28 -23.20 -5.49
C ILE A 210 -4.12 -23.06 -6.47
N GLU A 211 -4.02 -23.96 -7.44
CA GLU A 211 -2.98 -23.94 -8.49
C GLU A 211 -2.99 -22.58 -9.22
N ARG A 212 -4.14 -22.20 -9.80
CA ARG A 212 -4.29 -20.94 -10.54
C ARG A 212 -4.04 -19.70 -9.68
N ALA A 213 -4.56 -19.70 -8.46
CA ALA A 213 -4.33 -18.61 -7.51
C ALA A 213 -2.83 -18.48 -7.19
N THR A 214 -2.15 -19.60 -6.93
CA THR A 214 -0.72 -19.63 -6.62
C THR A 214 0.12 -19.10 -7.78
N GLU A 215 -0.13 -19.58 -9.01
CA GLU A 215 0.53 -19.07 -10.22
C GLU A 215 0.35 -17.55 -10.36
N CYS A 216 -0.87 -17.05 -10.13
CA CYS A 216 -1.14 -15.62 -10.15
C CYS A 216 -0.30 -14.87 -9.11
N ILE A 217 -0.21 -15.36 -7.86
CA ILE A 217 0.54 -14.70 -6.78
C ILE A 217 2.05 -14.74 -7.02
N VAL A 218 2.59 -15.85 -7.53
CA VAL A 218 4.01 -15.96 -7.90
C VAL A 218 4.37 -14.95 -9.00
N GLY A 219 3.43 -14.64 -9.90
CA GLY A 219 3.62 -13.59 -10.91
C GLY A 219 3.79 -12.17 -10.36
N PHE A 220 3.59 -11.92 -9.05
CA PHE A 220 3.78 -10.60 -8.45
C PHE A 220 5.22 -10.10 -8.60
N ASP A 221 6.21 -10.97 -8.37
CA ASP A 221 7.61 -10.57 -8.29
C ASP A 221 8.10 -10.01 -9.62
N ALA A 222 7.74 -10.65 -10.73
CA ALA A 222 8.10 -10.19 -12.06
C ALA A 222 7.49 -8.81 -12.39
N VAL A 223 6.22 -8.59 -12.03
CA VAL A 223 5.53 -7.33 -12.28
C VAL A 223 6.09 -6.22 -11.38
N TYR A 224 6.33 -6.52 -10.10
CA TYR A 224 6.93 -5.58 -9.15
C TYR A 224 8.33 -5.17 -9.62
N GLU A 225 9.18 -6.14 -9.97
CA GLU A 225 10.56 -5.90 -10.38
C GLU A 225 10.63 -5.05 -11.65
N GLN A 226 9.74 -5.31 -12.62
CA GLN A 226 9.62 -4.49 -13.82
C GLN A 226 9.33 -3.02 -13.48
N TYR A 227 8.34 -2.75 -12.62
CA TYR A 227 8.01 -1.37 -12.26
C TYR A 227 9.09 -0.73 -11.40
N TRP A 228 9.68 -1.49 -10.48
CA TRP A 228 10.71 -1.01 -9.56
C TRP A 228 11.96 -0.61 -10.33
N SER A 229 12.55 -1.53 -11.08
CA SER A 229 13.76 -1.32 -11.88
C SER A 229 13.60 -0.15 -12.85
N GLN A 230 12.47 -0.08 -13.56
CA GLN A 230 12.18 1.01 -14.50
C GLN A 230 12.23 2.40 -13.82
N GLY A 231 11.62 2.53 -12.64
CA GLY A 231 11.64 3.81 -11.92
C GLY A 231 13.00 4.12 -11.30
N MET A 232 13.77 3.10 -10.90
CA MET A 232 15.14 3.29 -10.40
C MET A 232 16.08 3.73 -11.52
N LEU A 233 16.02 3.11 -12.71
CA LEU A 233 16.76 3.54 -13.90
C LEU A 233 16.42 4.98 -14.28
N THR A 234 15.13 5.35 -14.23
CA THR A 234 14.70 6.73 -14.49
C THR A 234 15.31 7.71 -13.48
N LYS A 235 15.41 7.34 -12.19
CA LYS A 235 16.06 8.17 -11.16
C LYS A 235 17.57 8.33 -11.38
N LEU A 236 18.21 7.35 -12.03
CA LEU A 236 19.60 7.42 -12.46
C LEU A 236 19.80 8.17 -13.79
N GLY A 237 18.73 8.65 -14.42
CA GLY A 237 18.79 9.37 -15.70
C GLY A 237 18.94 8.45 -16.92
N LEU A 238 18.61 7.17 -16.80
CA LEU A 238 18.71 6.18 -17.86
C LEU A 238 17.37 5.89 -18.55
N GLU A 239 17.46 5.48 -19.81
CA GLU A 239 16.32 5.01 -20.58
C GLU A 239 15.82 3.64 -20.09
N ARG A 240 14.58 3.31 -20.45
CA ARG A 240 13.84 2.16 -19.90
C ARG A 240 14.39 0.80 -20.34
N ASP A 241 15.05 0.75 -21.48
CA ASP A 241 15.65 -0.43 -22.11
C ASP A 241 17.16 -0.53 -21.83
N CYS A 242 17.69 0.31 -20.94
CA CYS A 242 19.08 0.27 -20.54
C CYS A 242 19.41 -1.05 -19.83
N ASN A 243 20.22 -1.89 -20.47
CA ASN A 243 20.66 -3.17 -19.91
C ASN A 243 21.88 -2.98 -18.98
N GLN A 244 21.62 -2.48 -17.77
CA GLN A 244 22.62 -2.27 -16.72
C GLN A 244 22.17 -2.96 -15.42
N PRO A 245 22.27 -4.30 -15.35
CA PRO A 245 21.60 -5.09 -14.32
C PRO A 245 22.12 -4.84 -12.91
N THR A 246 23.34 -4.33 -12.74
CA THR A 246 23.95 -4.09 -11.42
C THR A 246 23.91 -2.64 -10.99
N LEU A 247 23.67 -1.68 -11.88
CA LEU A 247 23.93 -0.27 -11.61
C LEU A 247 23.03 0.29 -10.49
N VAL A 248 21.76 -0.13 -10.46
CA VAL A 248 20.84 0.26 -9.38
C VAL A 248 21.34 -0.27 -8.04
N ASP A 249 21.75 -1.53 -7.98
CA ASP A 249 22.26 -2.15 -6.75
C ASP A 249 23.57 -1.53 -6.31
N ASP A 250 24.51 -1.29 -7.24
CA ASP A 250 25.79 -0.62 -6.98
C ASP A 250 25.56 0.78 -6.38
N TRP A 251 24.61 1.54 -6.93
CA TRP A 251 24.22 2.84 -6.40
C TRP A 251 23.63 2.75 -4.99
N LEU A 252 22.68 1.86 -4.77
CA LEU A 252 22.08 1.66 -3.45
C LEU A 252 23.11 1.20 -2.41
N ASN A 253 24.02 0.31 -2.79
CA ASN A 253 25.14 -0.14 -1.95
C ASN A 253 26.07 1.03 -1.58
N LEU A 254 26.34 1.95 -2.51
CA LEU A 254 27.11 3.16 -2.23
C LEU A 254 26.39 4.07 -1.24
N LEU A 255 25.07 4.27 -1.38
CA LEU A 255 24.30 5.05 -0.42
C LEU A 255 24.36 4.42 0.97
N GLN A 256 24.13 3.11 1.07
CA GLN A 256 24.13 2.39 2.35
C GLN A 256 25.50 2.46 3.03
N LYS A 257 26.57 2.16 2.29
CA LYS A 257 27.95 2.14 2.82
C LYS A 257 28.37 3.49 3.40
N ASN A 258 27.86 4.59 2.85
CA ASN A 258 28.22 5.94 3.27
C ASN A 258 27.18 6.59 4.19
N GLY A 259 26.11 5.88 4.57
CA GLY A 259 25.00 6.45 5.34
C GLY A 259 24.37 7.66 4.66
N ALA A 260 24.34 7.66 3.32
CA ALA A 260 23.87 8.78 2.54
C ALA A 260 22.34 8.89 2.59
N ASP A 261 21.84 10.12 2.57
CA ASP A 261 20.41 10.37 2.46
C ASP A 261 19.87 9.86 1.11
N PHE A 262 18.80 9.07 1.13
CA PHE A 262 18.21 8.45 -0.04
C PHE A 262 17.71 9.49 -1.04
N THR A 263 16.96 10.49 -0.57
CA THR A 263 16.35 11.49 -1.46
C THR A 263 17.41 12.44 -2.02
N LEU A 264 18.27 12.96 -1.15
CA LEU A 264 19.32 13.90 -1.51
C LEU A 264 20.42 13.24 -2.34
N GLY A 265 20.70 11.94 -2.15
CA GLY A 265 21.62 11.19 -2.99
C GLY A 265 21.21 11.23 -4.46
N PHE A 266 19.96 10.88 -4.76
CA PHE A 266 19.44 10.97 -6.14
C PHE A 266 19.37 12.42 -6.64
N ARG A 267 19.04 13.37 -5.76
CA ARG A 267 18.99 14.80 -6.15
C ARG A 267 20.37 15.36 -6.48
N ALA A 268 21.39 15.01 -5.70
CA ALA A 268 22.78 15.39 -5.94
C ALA A 268 23.29 14.78 -7.23
N LEU A 269 23.02 13.49 -7.48
CA LEU A 269 23.33 12.84 -8.77
C LEU A 269 22.71 13.60 -9.94
N SER A 270 21.42 13.96 -9.85
CA SER A 270 20.74 14.72 -10.91
C SER A 270 21.35 16.11 -11.13
N SER A 271 21.89 16.75 -10.09
CA SER A 271 22.53 18.07 -10.19
C SER A 271 23.92 17.95 -10.83
N ALA A 272 24.71 16.96 -10.40
CA ALA A 272 26.01 16.64 -10.97
C ALA A 272 25.91 16.29 -12.48
N LEU A 273 24.89 15.53 -12.89
CA LEU A 273 24.64 15.21 -14.31
C LEU A 273 24.26 16.44 -15.16
N LYS A 274 23.74 17.50 -14.54
CA LYS A 274 23.43 18.77 -15.23
C LYS A 274 24.62 19.74 -15.26
N GLY A 275 25.68 19.45 -14.49
CA GLY A 275 26.84 20.32 -14.35
C GLY A 275 26.69 21.45 -13.33
N ASP A 276 25.74 21.32 -12.39
CA ASP A 276 25.52 22.25 -11.26
C ASP A 276 26.46 21.97 -10.08
#